data_AF-A0A212DFT5-F1
#
_entry.id   AF-A0A212DFT5-F1
#
_cell.length_a   1.000
_cell.length_b   1.000
_cell.length_c   1.000
_cell.angle_alpha   90.00
_cell.angle_beta   90.00
_cell.angle_gamma   90.00
#
_symmetry.space_group_name_H-M   'P 1'
#
loop_
_entity.id
_entity.type
_entity.pdbx_description
1 polymer ?
#
loop_
_entity_poly.entity_id
_entity_poly.type
_entity_poly.pdbx_seq_one_letter_code
_entity_poly.pdbx_strand_id
1 'polypeptide(L)'
;MLGIGGGVTLLPAFEYRGTWIPILTVTVQGSAKATLEMLDKVEPPTIPEGYAMSVAFHCLLDLVRGITTYSIQGQSVMMISPSSESHQQVVAVGQPLAVQPQGTVMLTSKNIQCMRTLLNLAHCHGAVLGTSWQLVLATLQHLVWILGLKPSSGGALKPGRAVEGPSTVLTTAVMTDLPVISNILSRLFESSQYLDDVSLHHLINALCSLSLEAMDMAYGNNKEPSLFAVAKLLETGLVNMHRIEILWRPLTGHLLEVCQHPNSRMREWGAEALTSLIKAGLTFNHDPPLSQNQRLQLLLLNPLKEMSNINHPDIRLKQLECVLQILQSQGDSLGPGWPLVLGVMGAIRNDQGESLIRTAFQCLQLVVTDFLPTMPCTCLQIVVDVAGSFGLHNQELNISLTSIGLLWNISDYFFQRGETIEKELNKEEAAQQKQAEERGVALNRPFHPAPPFDCLWLCLYAKLGELCVDPRP
;
A
#
# COMPACT_ATOMS: atom_id res chain seq x y z
N MET A 1 26.83 10.93 -51.13
CA MET A 1 26.44 10.35 -52.43
C MET A 1 27.07 8.98 -52.55
N LEU A 2 26.27 7.94 -52.78
CA LEU A 2 26.63 6.71 -53.52
C LEU A 2 25.28 6.09 -53.97
N GLY A 3 25.26 5.46 -55.13
CA GLY A 3 24.06 5.40 -55.99
C GLY A 3 22.93 4.49 -55.52
N ILE A 4 21.69 4.97 -55.63
CA ILE A 4 20.48 4.15 -55.59
C ILE A 4 20.34 3.46 -56.95
N GLY A 5 20.41 2.13 -56.98
CA GLY A 5 20.24 1.33 -58.19
C GLY A 5 19.34 0.12 -57.96
N GLY A 6 18.20 0.08 -58.66
CA GLY A 6 17.48 -1.14 -59.02
C GLY A 6 16.95 -2.04 -57.89
N GLY A 7 15.68 -1.85 -57.51
CA GLY A 7 14.78 -2.99 -57.24
C GLY A 7 14.95 -3.78 -55.94
N VAL A 8 15.60 -3.25 -54.91
CA VAL A 8 15.62 -3.89 -53.58
C VAL A 8 14.46 -3.39 -52.73
N THR A 9 13.43 -4.23 -52.53
CA THR A 9 12.45 -4.01 -51.46
C THR A 9 13.15 -4.16 -50.12
N LEU A 10 13.23 -3.07 -49.35
CA LEU A 10 13.74 -3.09 -47.97
C LEU A 10 12.85 -4.02 -47.13
N LEU A 11 13.39 -5.20 -46.79
CA LEU A 11 12.73 -6.11 -45.85
C LEU A 11 12.81 -5.49 -44.44
N PRO A 12 11.72 -5.52 -43.67
CA PRO A 12 11.74 -5.08 -42.27
C PRO A 12 12.81 -5.85 -41.48
N ALA A 13 13.53 -5.17 -40.60
CA ALA A 13 14.65 -5.74 -39.86
C ALA A 13 14.77 -5.08 -38.48
N PHE A 14 15.27 -5.82 -37.49
CA PHE A 14 15.72 -5.29 -36.21
C PHE A 14 17.15 -4.75 -36.35
N GLU A 15 17.40 -3.56 -35.83
CA GLU A 15 18.76 -3.04 -35.66
C GLU A 15 19.25 -3.37 -34.23
N TYR A 16 20.34 -4.11 -34.12
CA TYR A 16 20.98 -4.39 -32.83
C TYR A 16 22.49 -4.20 -32.92
N ARG A 17 23.03 -3.24 -32.15
CA ARG A 17 24.46 -2.88 -32.13
C ARG A 17 25.07 -2.61 -33.52
N GLY A 18 24.31 -1.97 -34.41
CA GLY A 18 24.71 -1.67 -35.79
C GLY A 18 24.61 -2.85 -36.76
N THR A 19 24.12 -4.01 -36.32
CA THR A 19 23.83 -5.17 -37.18
C THR A 19 22.34 -5.22 -37.52
N TRP A 20 22.02 -5.40 -38.79
CA TRP A 20 20.65 -5.55 -39.30
C TRP A 20 20.24 -7.02 -39.33
N ILE A 21 19.21 -7.38 -38.56
CA ILE A 21 18.71 -8.75 -38.42
C ILE A 21 17.31 -8.82 -39.05
N PRO A 22 17.08 -9.59 -40.13
CA PRO A 22 15.82 -9.56 -40.86
C PRO A 22 14.63 -10.05 -40.03
N ILE A 23 13.49 -9.38 -40.17
CA ILE A 23 12.20 -9.86 -39.65
C ILE A 23 11.67 -10.90 -40.64
N LEU A 24 11.57 -12.15 -40.18
CA LEU A 24 11.04 -13.25 -40.95
C LEU A 24 9.51 -13.31 -40.80
N THR A 25 8.82 -13.57 -41.91
CA THR A 25 7.38 -13.79 -41.92
C THR A 25 7.09 -15.21 -41.42
N VAL A 26 6.63 -15.33 -40.18
CA VAL A 26 6.28 -16.62 -39.56
C VAL A 26 4.78 -16.86 -39.75
N THR A 27 4.40 -17.60 -40.79
CA THR A 27 3.00 -17.94 -41.08
C THR A 27 2.53 -19.13 -40.23
N VAL A 28 1.66 -18.87 -39.25
CA VAL A 28 1.05 -19.91 -38.39
C VAL A 28 0.07 -20.81 -39.16
N GLN A 29 -0.42 -20.35 -40.33
CA GLN A 29 -1.24 -21.16 -41.24
C GLN A 29 -0.45 -21.58 -42.49
N GLY A 30 -0.11 -22.87 -42.56
CA GLY A 30 0.40 -23.52 -43.77
C GLY A 30 1.94 -23.58 -43.90
N SER A 31 2.41 -24.80 -44.17
CA SER A 31 3.76 -25.22 -44.62
C SER A 31 5.01 -24.90 -43.77
N ALA A 32 5.06 -23.84 -42.98
CA ALA A 32 6.20 -23.55 -42.10
C ALA A 32 5.94 -24.04 -40.66
N LYS A 33 6.15 -25.33 -40.40
CA LYS A 33 6.15 -25.86 -39.02
C LYS A 33 7.16 -25.07 -38.19
N ALA A 34 6.72 -24.48 -37.07
CA ALA A 34 7.64 -23.88 -36.13
C ALA A 34 8.63 -24.97 -35.66
N THR A 35 9.93 -24.69 -35.69
CA THR A 35 10.98 -25.69 -35.39
C THR A 35 10.86 -26.36 -34.01
N LEU A 36 10.10 -25.77 -33.09
CA LEU A 36 9.67 -26.35 -31.82
C LEU A 36 8.82 -27.63 -31.95
N GLU A 37 8.18 -27.89 -33.09
CA GLU A 37 7.41 -29.12 -33.37
C GLU A 37 8.21 -30.18 -34.16
N MET A 38 9.52 -29.96 -34.37
CA MET A 38 10.37 -30.85 -35.18
C MET A 38 11.27 -31.78 -34.34
N LEU A 39 10.93 -32.03 -33.07
CA LEU A 39 11.70 -32.90 -32.17
C LEU A 39 11.81 -34.36 -32.64
N ASP A 40 10.93 -34.83 -33.54
CA ASP A 40 10.93 -36.21 -34.06
C ASP A 40 12.00 -36.48 -35.15
N LYS A 41 12.87 -35.52 -35.48
CA LYS A 41 13.91 -35.68 -36.51
C LYS A 41 15.29 -35.92 -35.91
N VAL A 42 16.02 -36.88 -36.49
CA VAL A 42 17.34 -37.35 -36.03
C VAL A 42 18.47 -36.33 -36.26
N GLU A 43 18.28 -35.34 -37.14
CA GLU A 43 19.21 -34.23 -37.35
C GLU A 43 18.55 -32.88 -37.03
N PRO A 44 19.26 -31.97 -36.33
CA PRO A 44 18.71 -30.65 -35.97
C PRO A 44 18.56 -29.76 -37.21
N PRO A 45 17.39 -29.13 -37.44
CA PRO A 45 17.21 -28.20 -38.56
C PRO A 45 18.05 -26.94 -38.36
N THR A 46 18.64 -26.42 -39.45
CA THR A 46 19.35 -25.14 -39.44
C THR A 46 18.36 -24.00 -39.21
N ILE A 47 18.52 -23.28 -38.09
CA ILE A 47 17.65 -22.16 -37.74
C ILE A 47 18.14 -20.89 -38.46
N PRO A 48 17.31 -20.20 -39.26
CA PRO A 48 17.69 -18.95 -39.91
C PRO A 48 18.01 -17.84 -38.90
N GLU A 49 18.98 -17.01 -39.23
CA GLU A 49 19.33 -15.83 -38.43
C GLU A 49 18.14 -14.87 -38.34
N GLY A 50 17.83 -14.37 -37.14
CA GLY A 50 16.64 -13.56 -36.87
C GLY A 50 15.34 -14.33 -36.61
N TYR A 51 15.28 -15.65 -36.82
CA TYR A 51 14.07 -16.46 -36.60
C TYR A 51 13.52 -16.36 -35.18
N ALA A 52 14.35 -16.57 -34.15
CA ALA A 52 13.91 -16.53 -32.75
C ALA A 52 13.37 -15.15 -32.33
N MET A 53 14.01 -14.05 -32.78
CA MET A 53 13.51 -12.69 -32.52
C MET A 53 12.22 -12.39 -33.28
N SER A 54 12.11 -12.87 -34.53
CA SER A 54 10.88 -12.73 -35.32
C SER A 54 9.70 -13.45 -34.66
N VAL A 55 9.90 -14.68 -34.15
CA VAL A 55 8.88 -15.41 -33.39
C VAL A 55 8.50 -14.65 -32.11
N ALA A 56 9.48 -14.16 -31.33
CA ALA A 56 9.20 -13.40 -30.11
C ALA A 56 8.41 -12.09 -30.40
N PHE A 57 8.76 -11.40 -31.48
CA PHE A 57 8.09 -10.18 -31.94
C PHE A 57 6.66 -10.45 -32.45
N HIS A 58 6.43 -11.51 -33.22
CA HIS A 58 5.09 -11.92 -33.64
C HIS A 58 4.24 -12.33 -32.43
N CYS A 59 4.78 -13.08 -31.47
CA CYS A 59 4.09 -13.41 -30.22
C CYS A 59 3.70 -12.15 -29.40
N LEU A 60 4.60 -11.15 -29.34
CA LEU A 60 4.30 -9.85 -28.71
C LEU A 60 3.23 -9.07 -29.48
N LEU A 61 3.31 -9.02 -30.82
CA LEU A 61 2.32 -8.35 -31.66
C LEU A 61 0.94 -9.01 -31.55
N ASP A 62 0.86 -10.34 -31.55
CA ASP A 62 -0.41 -11.06 -31.45
C ASP A 62 -0.99 -11.01 -30.04
N LEU A 63 -0.16 -10.92 -28.99
CA LEU A 63 -0.59 -10.58 -27.64
C LEU A 63 -1.20 -9.16 -27.58
N VAL A 64 -0.51 -8.16 -28.13
CA VAL A 64 -0.98 -6.76 -28.19
C VAL A 64 -2.23 -6.62 -29.05
N ARG A 65 -2.32 -7.33 -30.19
CA ARG A 65 -3.51 -7.37 -31.04
C ARG A 65 -4.68 -8.08 -30.35
N GLY A 66 -4.43 -9.17 -29.64
CA GLY A 66 -5.43 -9.86 -28.82
C GLY A 66 -6.02 -8.92 -27.78
N ILE A 67 -5.16 -8.27 -26.99
CA ILE A 67 -5.54 -7.23 -26.02
C ILE A 67 -6.39 -6.12 -26.69
N THR A 68 -5.93 -5.60 -27.83
CA THR A 68 -6.63 -4.55 -28.59
C THR A 68 -8.01 -5.02 -29.09
N THR A 69 -8.13 -6.27 -29.54
CA THR A 69 -9.37 -6.83 -30.07
C THR A 69 -10.41 -7.04 -28.95
N TYR A 70 -9.97 -7.52 -27.78
CA TYR A 70 -10.82 -7.59 -26.59
C TYR A 70 -11.27 -6.20 -26.10
N SER A 71 -10.44 -5.17 -26.25
CA SER A 71 -10.77 -3.80 -25.87
C SER A 71 -11.82 -3.11 -26.74
N ILE A 72 -12.15 -3.65 -27.93
CA ILE A 72 -13.06 -3.01 -28.90
C ILE A 72 -14.45 -3.68 -28.94
N GLN A 73 -14.61 -4.91 -28.43
CA GLN A 73 -15.90 -5.62 -28.41
C GLN A 73 -16.86 -5.20 -27.28
N GLY A 74 -16.67 -4.01 -26.70
CA GLY A 74 -17.55 -3.45 -25.65
C GLY A 74 -18.92 -2.94 -26.13
N GLN A 75 -19.24 -2.99 -27.44
CA GLN A 75 -20.50 -2.48 -27.97
C GLN A 75 -21.17 -3.41 -29.01
N SER A 76 -22.42 -3.78 -28.68
CA SER A 76 -23.51 -4.30 -29.55
C SER A 76 -23.25 -5.54 -30.43
N VAL A 77 -24.03 -6.61 -30.19
CA VAL A 77 -24.17 -7.76 -31.10
C VAL A 77 -25.66 -8.11 -31.27
N MET A 78 -26.08 -8.40 -32.52
CA MET A 78 -27.29 -9.16 -32.83
C MET A 78 -26.94 -10.29 -33.82
N MET A 79 -27.39 -11.51 -33.51
CA MET A 79 -27.83 -12.67 -34.34
C MET A 79 -27.28 -12.80 -35.79
N ILE A 80 -26.93 -13.99 -36.34
CA ILE A 80 -27.70 -15.25 -36.43
C ILE A 80 -26.76 -16.49 -36.69
N SER A 81 -27.01 -17.59 -35.96
CA SER A 81 -27.00 -19.06 -36.25
C SER A 81 -26.21 -19.79 -37.40
N PRO A 82 -26.06 -21.14 -37.34
CA PRO A 82 -24.80 -21.82 -37.72
C PRO A 82 -24.86 -23.03 -38.70
N SER A 83 -23.67 -23.59 -38.99
CA SER A 83 -23.39 -24.94 -39.57
C SER A 83 -21.89 -25.26 -39.38
N SER A 84 -21.36 -26.44 -39.03
CA SER A 84 -21.90 -27.78 -38.68
C SER A 84 -20.89 -28.55 -37.79
N GLU A 85 -21.16 -29.82 -37.44
CA GLU A 85 -20.39 -30.66 -36.48
C GLU A 85 -19.17 -31.40 -37.07
N SER A 86 -18.14 -31.68 -36.25
CA SER A 86 -17.55 -33.03 -36.12
C SER A 86 -16.47 -33.18 -35.01
N HIS A 87 -16.70 -34.15 -34.11
CA HIS A 87 -15.77 -34.93 -33.27
C HIS A 87 -14.70 -34.29 -32.33
N GLN A 88 -15.06 -34.28 -31.04
CA GLN A 88 -14.27 -34.75 -29.87
C GLN A 88 -12.75 -34.44 -29.78
N GLN A 89 -12.42 -33.26 -29.23
CA GLN A 89 -11.47 -33.17 -28.10
C GLN A 89 -12.06 -32.20 -27.07
N VAL A 90 -11.96 -32.50 -25.77
CA VAL A 90 -12.53 -31.65 -24.70
C VAL A 90 -11.62 -30.43 -24.49
N VAL A 91 -11.81 -29.42 -25.32
CA VAL A 91 -11.28 -28.07 -25.13
C VAL A 91 -12.43 -27.19 -24.68
N ALA A 92 -12.42 -26.77 -23.42
CA ALA A 92 -13.38 -25.80 -22.91
C ALA A 92 -13.08 -24.40 -23.47
N VAL A 93 -13.54 -24.13 -24.69
CA VAL A 93 -13.60 -22.78 -25.26
C VAL A 93 -14.89 -22.13 -24.76
N GLY A 94 -14.78 -21.20 -23.82
CA GLY A 94 -15.95 -20.53 -23.25
C GLY A 94 -16.59 -19.55 -24.24
N GLN A 95 -17.85 -19.82 -24.63
CA GLN A 95 -18.75 -18.75 -25.08
C GLN A 95 -19.21 -17.92 -23.86
N PRO A 96 -19.41 -16.60 -24.00
CA PRO A 96 -19.86 -15.78 -22.89
C PRO A 96 -21.37 -15.93 -22.64
N LEU A 97 -21.69 -16.19 -21.36
CA LEU A 97 -22.94 -15.84 -20.66
C LEU A 97 -24.26 -16.50 -21.12
N ALA A 98 -24.57 -17.63 -20.48
CA ALA A 98 -25.87 -17.83 -19.86
C ALA A 98 -25.67 -18.43 -18.45
N VAL A 99 -26.53 -18.06 -17.50
CA VAL A 99 -26.43 -18.38 -16.06
C VAL A 99 -26.06 -19.86 -15.81
N GLN A 100 -24.83 -20.11 -15.36
CA GLN A 100 -24.39 -21.42 -14.83
C GLN A 100 -24.04 -21.30 -13.34
N PRO A 101 -24.37 -22.31 -12.52
CA PRO A 101 -23.96 -22.36 -11.13
C PRO A 101 -22.44 -22.54 -11.03
N GLN A 102 -21.88 -22.14 -9.87
CA GLN A 102 -20.45 -22.14 -9.53
C GLN A 102 -19.66 -23.36 -10.06
N GLY A 103 -19.04 -23.22 -11.24
CA GLY A 103 -18.21 -24.24 -11.85
C GLY A 103 -16.79 -24.25 -11.25
N THR A 104 -16.23 -25.44 -11.07
CA THR A 104 -14.84 -25.62 -10.63
C THR A 104 -13.87 -25.22 -11.74
N VAL A 105 -13.07 -24.17 -11.49
CA VAL A 105 -12.05 -23.71 -12.44
C VAL A 105 -10.82 -24.62 -12.36
N MET A 106 -10.61 -25.46 -13.38
CA MET A 106 -9.38 -26.26 -13.50
C MET A 106 -8.32 -25.54 -14.34
N LEU A 107 -7.15 -25.29 -13.74
CA LEU A 107 -5.97 -24.80 -14.46
C LEU A 107 -5.32 -25.93 -15.26
N THR A 108 -5.09 -25.71 -16.55
CA THR A 108 -4.29 -26.61 -17.39
C THR A 108 -2.81 -26.27 -17.33
N SER A 109 -1.94 -27.22 -17.72
CA SER A 109 -0.50 -26.99 -17.89
C SER A 109 -0.21 -25.81 -18.83
N LYS A 110 -1.00 -25.64 -19.90
CA LYS A 110 -0.90 -24.48 -20.81
C LYS A 110 -1.20 -23.16 -20.09
N ASN A 111 -2.20 -23.11 -19.22
CA ASN A 111 -2.48 -21.90 -18.42
C ASN A 111 -1.28 -21.56 -17.53
N ILE A 112 -0.73 -22.53 -16.80
CA ILE A 112 0.46 -22.34 -15.94
C ILE A 112 1.65 -21.81 -16.77
N GLN A 113 1.88 -22.37 -17.96
CA GLN A 113 2.94 -21.92 -18.86
C GLN A 113 2.72 -20.47 -19.32
N CYS A 114 1.50 -20.09 -19.70
CA CYS A 114 1.17 -18.70 -20.01
C CYS A 114 1.43 -17.75 -18.83
N MET A 115 1.07 -18.14 -17.60
CA MET A 115 1.33 -17.30 -16.42
C MET A 115 2.81 -17.14 -16.13
N ARG A 116 3.62 -18.20 -16.28
CA ARG A 116 5.08 -18.13 -16.15
C ARG A 116 5.69 -17.20 -17.19
N THR A 117 5.21 -17.26 -18.45
CA THR A 117 5.66 -16.36 -19.52
C THR A 117 5.28 -14.91 -19.24
N LEU A 118 4.04 -14.64 -18.79
CA LEU A 118 3.57 -13.30 -18.44
C LEU A 118 4.35 -12.69 -17.27
N LEU A 119 4.58 -13.48 -16.20
CA LEU A 119 5.37 -13.08 -15.05
C LEU A 119 6.83 -12.76 -15.44
N ASN A 120 7.45 -13.60 -16.25
CA ASN A 120 8.82 -13.36 -16.74
C ASN A 120 8.89 -12.12 -17.64
N LEU A 121 7.90 -11.90 -18.52
CA LEU A 121 7.81 -10.71 -19.36
C LEU A 121 7.68 -9.45 -18.50
N ALA A 122 6.80 -9.46 -17.49
CA ALA A 122 6.61 -8.34 -16.58
C ALA A 122 7.86 -8.06 -15.72
N HIS A 123 8.61 -9.10 -15.34
CA HIS A 123 9.87 -8.96 -14.60
C HIS A 123 10.99 -8.38 -15.48
N CYS A 124 11.16 -8.88 -16.71
CA CYS A 124 12.21 -8.42 -17.63
C CYS A 124 11.92 -7.06 -18.28
N HIS A 125 10.65 -6.68 -18.43
CA HIS A 125 10.21 -5.48 -19.18
C HIS A 125 9.31 -4.53 -18.38
N GLY A 126 9.26 -4.66 -17.05
CA GLY A 126 8.42 -3.83 -16.17
C GLY A 126 8.62 -2.32 -16.34
N ALA A 127 9.83 -1.90 -16.71
CA ALA A 127 10.20 -0.50 -16.97
C ALA A 127 9.65 0.08 -18.30
N VAL A 128 8.99 -0.72 -19.14
CA VAL A 128 8.38 -0.26 -20.41
C VAL A 128 6.91 -0.65 -20.56
N LEU A 129 6.29 -1.30 -19.55
CA LEU A 129 4.89 -1.70 -19.62
C LEU A 129 3.91 -0.52 -19.62
N GLY A 130 4.23 0.57 -18.92
CA GLY A 130 3.35 1.73 -18.79
C GLY A 130 1.95 1.35 -18.28
N THR A 131 0.91 1.78 -18.98
CA THR A 131 -0.50 1.43 -18.67
C THR A 131 -0.79 -0.07 -18.77
N SER A 132 0.01 -0.85 -19.51
CA SER A 132 -0.16 -2.31 -19.65
C SER A 132 -0.04 -3.05 -18.31
N TRP A 133 0.55 -2.43 -17.28
CA TRP A 133 0.55 -2.94 -15.91
C TRP A 133 -0.85 -3.29 -15.41
N GLN A 134 -1.91 -2.55 -15.78
CA GLN A 134 -3.28 -2.87 -15.38
C GLN A 134 -3.71 -4.28 -15.83
N LEU A 135 -3.45 -4.63 -17.10
CA LEU A 135 -3.80 -5.94 -17.65
C LEU A 135 -2.98 -7.06 -17.01
N VAL A 136 -1.68 -6.82 -16.79
CA VAL A 136 -0.80 -7.78 -16.10
C VAL A 136 -1.33 -8.03 -14.68
N LEU A 137 -1.59 -6.99 -13.91
CA LEU A 137 -2.02 -7.09 -12.51
C LEU A 137 -3.42 -7.70 -12.37
N ALA A 138 -4.37 -7.35 -13.24
CA ALA A 138 -5.69 -8.00 -13.28
C ALA A 138 -5.56 -9.51 -13.56
N THR A 139 -4.72 -9.89 -14.53
CA THR A 139 -4.42 -11.30 -14.85
C THR A 139 -3.79 -12.04 -13.66
N LEU A 140 -2.88 -11.39 -12.91
CA LEU A 140 -2.29 -11.94 -11.70
C LEU A 140 -3.28 -12.01 -10.53
N GLN A 141 -4.20 -11.04 -10.38
CA GLN A 141 -5.27 -11.09 -9.39
C GLN A 141 -6.19 -12.30 -9.62
N HIS A 142 -6.58 -12.55 -10.87
CA HIS A 142 -7.36 -13.75 -11.21
C HIS A 142 -6.58 -15.05 -10.93
N LEU A 143 -5.28 -15.09 -11.19
CA LEU A 143 -4.44 -16.24 -10.84
C LEU A 143 -4.42 -16.50 -9.33
N VAL A 144 -4.18 -15.46 -8.54
CA VAL A 144 -4.12 -15.50 -7.07
C VAL A 144 -5.45 -16.01 -6.49
N TRP A 145 -6.57 -15.57 -7.07
CA TRP A 145 -7.91 -16.05 -6.71
C TRP A 145 -8.10 -17.54 -7.04
N ILE A 146 -7.77 -18.00 -8.26
CA ILE A 146 -7.90 -19.42 -8.65
C ILE A 146 -7.00 -20.33 -7.80
N LEU A 147 -5.79 -19.86 -7.44
CA LEU A 147 -4.85 -20.60 -6.61
C LEU A 147 -5.18 -20.57 -5.11
N GLY A 148 -6.25 -19.89 -4.68
CA GLY A 148 -6.63 -19.78 -3.26
C GLY A 148 -5.58 -19.07 -2.40
N LEU A 149 -4.75 -18.23 -3.01
CA LEU A 149 -3.69 -17.49 -2.32
C LEU A 149 -4.30 -16.29 -1.58
N LYS A 150 -4.13 -16.24 -0.26
CA LYS A 150 -4.57 -15.12 0.58
C LYS A 150 -3.37 -14.25 1.02
N PRO A 151 -3.52 -12.92 1.10
CA PRO A 151 -2.50 -12.05 1.66
C PRO A 151 -2.11 -12.38 3.10
N SER A 152 -0.86 -12.09 3.44
CA SER A 152 -0.26 -12.21 4.78
C SER A 152 0.56 -10.95 5.11
N SER A 153 0.95 -10.77 6.37
CA SER A 153 1.71 -9.60 6.83
C SER A 153 2.93 -9.33 5.95
N GLY A 154 3.13 -8.06 5.58
CA GLY A 154 4.14 -7.63 4.61
C GLY A 154 3.72 -7.71 3.13
N GLY A 155 2.49 -8.13 2.81
CA GLY A 155 1.96 -8.15 1.43
C GLY A 155 2.29 -9.41 0.63
N ALA A 156 3.08 -10.30 1.21
CA ALA A 156 3.35 -11.63 0.68
C ALA A 156 2.05 -12.46 0.60
N LEU A 157 1.90 -13.24 -0.48
CA LEU A 157 0.76 -14.13 -0.68
C LEU A 157 1.12 -15.53 -0.20
N LYS A 158 0.22 -16.19 0.52
CA LYS A 158 0.40 -17.56 1.03
C LYS A 158 -0.85 -18.40 0.72
N PRO A 159 -0.71 -19.73 0.53
CA PRO A 159 -1.88 -20.60 0.46
C PRO A 159 -2.75 -20.43 1.69
N GLY A 160 -4.07 -20.32 1.51
CA GLY A 160 -5.00 -20.39 2.63
C GLY A 160 -4.85 -21.73 3.38
N ARG A 161 -5.15 -21.74 4.69
CA ARG A 161 -5.42 -23.02 5.38
C ARG A 161 -6.54 -23.74 4.61
N ALA A 162 -6.39 -25.06 4.46
CA ALA A 162 -7.07 -25.89 3.45
C ALA A 162 -8.51 -25.44 3.10
N VAL A 163 -8.76 -25.27 1.81
CA VAL A 163 -10.07 -24.84 1.28
C VAL A 163 -11.09 -25.96 1.46
N GLU A 164 -11.89 -25.92 2.53
CA GLU A 164 -13.15 -26.68 2.67
C GLU A 164 -14.29 -26.07 1.82
N GLY A 165 -13.94 -25.48 0.67
CA GLY A 165 -14.85 -24.85 -0.28
C GLY A 165 -15.06 -25.75 -1.51
N PRO A 166 -16.29 -25.89 -2.06
CA PRO A 166 -16.57 -26.83 -3.14
C PRO A 166 -15.90 -26.53 -4.50
N SER A 167 -15.26 -25.37 -4.66
CA SER A 167 -15.07 -24.70 -5.95
C SER A 167 -13.64 -24.69 -6.53
N THR A 168 -12.63 -25.15 -5.80
CA THR A 168 -11.22 -25.20 -6.30
C THR A 168 -10.62 -26.59 -6.19
N VAL A 169 -10.84 -27.43 -7.23
CA VAL A 169 -10.09 -28.69 -7.41
C VAL A 169 -8.70 -28.35 -7.96
N LEU A 170 -7.76 -28.06 -7.06
CA LEU A 170 -6.35 -27.87 -7.41
C LEU A 170 -5.74 -29.21 -7.80
N THR A 171 -5.34 -29.36 -9.06
CA THR A 171 -4.72 -30.61 -9.55
C THR A 171 -3.31 -30.80 -8.98
N THR A 172 -2.83 -32.05 -8.94
CA THR A 172 -1.48 -32.37 -8.45
C THR A 172 -0.39 -31.60 -9.20
N ALA A 173 -0.59 -31.31 -10.49
CA ALA A 173 0.33 -30.49 -11.29
C ALA A 173 0.35 -29.01 -10.85
N VAL A 174 -0.82 -28.44 -10.50
CA VAL A 174 -0.89 -27.09 -9.93
C VAL A 174 -0.18 -27.04 -8.57
N MET A 175 -0.36 -28.07 -7.73
CA MET A 175 0.33 -28.18 -6.44
C MET A 175 1.86 -28.19 -6.58
N THR A 176 2.42 -28.82 -7.62
CA THR A 176 3.88 -28.83 -7.86
C THR A 176 4.42 -27.51 -8.41
N ASP A 177 3.67 -26.80 -9.26
CA ASP A 177 4.12 -25.51 -9.83
C ASP A 177 3.80 -24.30 -8.91
N LEU A 178 2.86 -24.41 -7.97
CA LEU A 178 2.41 -23.33 -7.08
C LEU A 178 3.57 -22.63 -6.33
N PRO A 179 4.55 -23.33 -5.72
CA PRO A 179 5.70 -22.67 -5.07
C PRO A 179 6.54 -21.86 -6.06
N VAL A 180 6.69 -22.34 -7.30
CA VAL A 180 7.47 -21.66 -8.35
C VAL A 180 6.74 -20.38 -8.80
N ILE A 181 5.43 -20.47 -9.06
CA ILE A 181 4.60 -19.33 -9.44
C ILE A 181 4.60 -18.27 -8.32
N SER A 182 4.39 -18.68 -7.07
CA SER A 182 4.39 -17.77 -5.92
C SER A 182 5.74 -17.07 -5.72
N ASN A 183 6.84 -17.79 -5.93
CA ASN A 183 8.20 -17.25 -5.86
C ASN A 183 8.45 -16.22 -6.98
N ILE A 184 8.08 -16.51 -8.24
CA ILE A 184 8.22 -15.54 -9.34
C ILE A 184 7.33 -14.31 -9.10
N LEU A 185 6.11 -14.50 -8.55
CA LEU A 185 5.21 -13.40 -8.22
C LEU A 185 5.78 -12.48 -7.13
N SER A 186 6.37 -13.02 -6.06
CA SER A 186 7.07 -12.17 -5.08
C SER A 186 8.31 -11.49 -5.69
N ARG A 187 9.11 -12.21 -6.49
CA ARG A 187 10.26 -11.61 -7.20
C ARG A 187 9.87 -10.48 -8.16
N LEU A 188 8.67 -10.50 -8.73
CA LEU A 188 8.16 -9.40 -9.56
C LEU A 188 8.04 -8.10 -8.76
N PHE A 189 7.40 -8.14 -7.58
CA PHE A 189 7.25 -6.96 -6.72
C PHE A 189 8.56 -6.59 -6.01
N GLU A 190 9.40 -7.56 -5.64
CA GLU A 190 10.76 -7.32 -5.15
C GLU A 190 11.62 -6.61 -6.21
N SER A 191 11.45 -6.94 -7.51
CA SER A 191 12.17 -6.26 -8.59
C SER A 191 11.71 -4.82 -8.86
N SER A 192 10.63 -4.35 -8.22
CA SER A 192 10.17 -2.96 -8.36
C SER A 192 11.21 -1.94 -7.86
N GLN A 193 12.13 -2.33 -6.96
CA GLN A 193 13.26 -1.49 -6.53
C GLN A 193 14.16 -1.04 -7.67
N TYR A 194 14.18 -1.76 -8.80
CA TYR A 194 15.00 -1.46 -9.97
C TYR A 194 14.25 -0.67 -11.06
N LEU A 195 12.96 -0.37 -10.87
CA LEU A 195 12.19 0.49 -11.77
C LEU A 195 12.56 1.96 -11.55
N ASP A 196 12.60 2.76 -12.62
CA ASP A 196 12.69 4.21 -12.52
C ASP A 196 11.40 4.83 -11.93
N ASP A 197 11.41 6.13 -11.64
CA ASP A 197 10.28 6.81 -10.97
C ASP A 197 9.00 6.84 -11.81
N VAL A 198 9.10 6.93 -13.13
CA VAL A 198 7.93 6.95 -14.02
C VAL A 198 7.32 5.55 -14.10
N SER A 199 8.16 4.51 -14.26
CA SER A 199 7.72 3.12 -14.27
C SER A 199 7.12 2.66 -12.94
N LEU A 200 7.72 3.04 -11.81
CA LEU A 200 7.16 2.76 -10.49
C LEU A 200 5.82 3.47 -10.30
N HIS A 201 5.69 4.72 -10.76
CA HIS A 201 4.41 5.45 -10.72
C HIS A 201 3.32 4.74 -11.55
N HIS A 202 3.64 4.22 -12.74
CA HIS A 202 2.70 3.41 -13.53
C HIS A 202 2.27 2.13 -12.80
N LEU A 203 3.20 1.42 -12.16
CA LEU A 203 2.90 0.22 -11.35
C LEU A 203 1.96 0.55 -10.17
N ILE A 204 2.27 1.60 -9.40
CA ILE A 204 1.45 2.04 -8.26
C ILE A 204 0.06 2.46 -8.73
N ASN A 205 -0.04 3.28 -9.78
CA ASN A 205 -1.34 3.73 -10.30
C ASN A 205 -2.20 2.56 -10.81
N ALA A 206 -1.60 1.57 -11.46
CA ALA A 206 -2.30 0.37 -11.89
C ALA A 206 -2.78 -0.48 -10.71
N LEU A 207 -2.00 -0.57 -9.62
CA LEU A 207 -2.42 -1.21 -8.36
C LEU A 207 -3.56 -0.44 -7.68
N CYS A 208 -3.50 0.89 -7.61
CA CYS A 208 -4.59 1.70 -7.05
C CYS A 208 -5.88 1.53 -7.87
N SER A 209 -5.80 1.58 -9.20
CA SER A 209 -6.93 1.32 -10.12
C SER A 209 -7.59 -0.03 -9.83
N LEU A 210 -6.80 -1.11 -9.78
CA LEU A 210 -7.29 -2.46 -9.52
C LEU A 210 -7.88 -2.61 -8.10
N SER A 211 -7.38 -1.84 -7.13
CA SER A 211 -7.94 -1.78 -5.79
C SER A 211 -9.26 -1.02 -5.74
N LEU A 212 -9.45 0.04 -6.53
CA LEU A 212 -10.73 0.76 -6.63
C LEU A 212 -11.81 -0.16 -7.22
N GLU A 213 -11.50 -0.87 -8.31
CA GLU A 213 -12.40 -1.89 -8.87
C GLU A 213 -12.79 -2.95 -7.83
N ALA A 214 -11.84 -3.40 -7.01
CA ALA A 214 -12.09 -4.36 -5.93
C ALA A 214 -12.94 -3.76 -4.78
N MET A 215 -12.83 -2.46 -4.51
CA MET A 215 -13.67 -1.73 -3.55
C MET A 215 -15.10 -1.57 -4.07
N ASP A 216 -15.28 -1.15 -5.32
CA ASP A 216 -16.58 -0.97 -5.98
C ASP A 216 -17.39 -2.27 -5.97
N MET A 217 -16.74 -3.38 -6.33
CA MET A 217 -17.34 -4.72 -6.32
C MET A 217 -17.76 -5.19 -4.91
N ALA A 218 -17.18 -4.61 -3.85
CA ALA A 218 -17.43 -4.95 -2.45
C ALA A 218 -18.52 -4.11 -1.78
N TYR A 219 -19.05 -3.06 -2.43
CA TYR A 219 -20.24 -2.33 -1.93
C TYR A 219 -21.54 -3.11 -2.16
N GLY A 220 -21.69 -3.76 -3.32
CA GLY A 220 -22.98 -4.29 -3.78
C GLY A 220 -23.21 -5.80 -3.59
N ASN A 221 -22.18 -6.56 -3.20
CA ASN A 221 -22.26 -8.02 -3.08
C ASN A 221 -21.63 -8.50 -1.77
N ASN A 222 -22.28 -9.44 -1.06
CA ASN A 222 -21.71 -10.18 0.09
C ASN A 222 -20.59 -11.18 -0.32
N LYS A 223 -19.76 -10.85 -1.31
CA LYS A 223 -18.60 -11.63 -1.75
C LYS A 223 -17.36 -11.11 -1.03
N GLU A 224 -16.40 -11.98 -0.73
CA GLU A 224 -15.10 -11.53 -0.21
C GLU A 224 -14.43 -10.58 -1.25
N PRO A 225 -13.99 -9.37 -0.86
CA PRO A 225 -13.26 -8.48 -1.75
C PRO A 225 -11.91 -9.07 -2.17
N SER A 226 -11.43 -8.71 -3.37
CA SER A 226 -10.03 -8.99 -3.71
C SER A 226 -9.12 -8.08 -2.90
N LEU A 227 -8.26 -8.68 -2.09
CA LEU A 227 -7.24 -7.99 -1.29
C LEU A 227 -5.88 -7.94 -2.00
N PHE A 228 -5.77 -8.47 -3.22
CA PHE A 228 -4.51 -8.59 -3.96
C PHE A 228 -3.84 -7.22 -4.16
N ALA A 229 -4.56 -6.24 -4.69
CA ALA A 229 -4.00 -4.93 -5.00
C ALA A 229 -3.48 -4.20 -3.74
N VAL A 230 -4.25 -4.18 -2.65
CA VAL A 230 -3.84 -3.61 -1.34
C VAL A 230 -2.59 -4.30 -0.79
N ALA A 231 -2.55 -5.63 -0.84
CA ALA A 231 -1.37 -6.39 -0.41
C ALA A 231 -0.12 -6.09 -1.26
N LYS A 232 -0.30 -5.83 -2.56
CA LYS A 232 0.81 -5.50 -3.46
C LYS A 232 1.23 -4.03 -3.43
N LEU A 233 0.35 -3.11 -3.04
CA LEU A 233 0.76 -1.76 -2.63
C LEU A 233 1.66 -1.82 -1.39
N LEU A 234 1.32 -2.62 -0.39
CA LEU A 234 2.16 -2.85 0.80
C LEU A 234 3.54 -3.40 0.42
N GLU A 235 3.61 -4.51 -0.33
CA GLU A 235 4.89 -5.13 -0.72
C GLU A 235 5.74 -4.17 -1.57
N THR A 236 5.14 -3.47 -2.54
CA THR A 236 5.83 -2.47 -3.38
C THR A 236 6.36 -1.30 -2.54
N GLY A 237 5.58 -0.81 -1.58
CA GLY A 237 5.99 0.27 -0.68
C GLY A 237 7.17 -0.11 0.22
N LEU A 238 7.13 -1.32 0.81
CA LEU A 238 8.22 -1.85 1.65
C LEU A 238 9.53 -1.99 0.86
N VAL A 239 9.47 -2.48 -0.37
CA VAL A 239 10.63 -2.68 -1.26
C VAL A 239 11.26 -1.34 -1.71
N ASN A 240 10.47 -0.27 -1.80
CA ASN A 240 10.92 1.05 -2.27
C ASN A 240 11.12 2.09 -1.16
N MET A 241 11.31 1.67 0.09
CA MET A 241 11.54 2.56 1.25
C MET A 241 12.69 3.57 1.04
N HIS A 242 13.72 3.20 0.27
CA HIS A 242 14.87 4.06 -0.07
C HIS A 242 14.52 5.33 -0.86
N ARG A 243 13.32 5.41 -1.45
CA ARG A 243 12.80 6.54 -2.24
C ARG A 243 11.37 6.91 -1.85
N ILE A 244 11.06 6.71 -0.57
CA ILE A 244 9.70 6.80 -0.01
C ILE A 244 8.97 8.10 -0.35
N GLU A 245 9.64 9.26 -0.39
CA GLU A 245 8.99 10.55 -0.70
C GLU A 245 8.25 10.57 -2.04
N ILE A 246 8.68 9.78 -3.03
CA ILE A 246 8.11 9.72 -4.38
C ILE A 246 6.78 8.96 -4.39
N LEU A 247 6.72 7.86 -3.63
CA LEU A 247 5.58 6.93 -3.61
C LEU A 247 4.62 7.15 -2.44
N TRP A 248 5.04 7.87 -1.39
CA TRP A 248 4.28 7.95 -0.14
C TRP A 248 2.87 8.49 -0.33
N ARG A 249 2.74 9.66 -0.97
CA ARG A 249 1.43 10.33 -1.15
C ARG A 249 0.40 9.49 -1.94
N PRO A 250 0.69 9.00 -3.18
CA PRO A 250 -0.30 8.21 -3.91
C PRO A 250 -0.64 6.90 -3.18
N LEU A 251 0.33 6.30 -2.49
CA LEU A 251 0.11 5.07 -1.74
C LEU A 251 -0.76 5.32 -0.49
N THR A 252 -0.38 6.25 0.39
CA THR A 252 -1.09 6.50 1.64
C THR A 252 -2.46 7.13 1.43
N GLY A 253 -2.62 8.00 0.42
CA GLY A 253 -3.93 8.54 0.03
C GLY A 253 -4.90 7.41 -0.35
N HIS A 254 -4.48 6.51 -1.25
CA HIS A 254 -5.28 5.34 -1.62
C HIS A 254 -5.58 4.43 -0.42
N LEU A 255 -4.59 4.14 0.44
CA LEU A 255 -4.85 3.31 1.63
C LEU A 255 -5.79 3.97 2.66
N LEU A 256 -5.81 5.30 2.75
CA LEU A 256 -6.78 6.02 3.60
C LEU A 256 -8.21 5.96 3.02
N GLU A 257 -8.38 5.89 1.71
CA GLU A 257 -9.67 5.60 1.07
C GLU A 257 -10.12 4.15 1.36
N VAL A 258 -9.21 3.18 1.23
CA VAL A 258 -9.45 1.77 1.62
C VAL A 258 -9.88 1.66 3.10
N CYS A 259 -9.28 2.44 4.00
CA CYS A 259 -9.63 2.48 5.42
C CYS A 259 -11.03 3.08 5.71
N GLN A 260 -11.66 3.76 4.75
CA GLN A 260 -13.01 4.33 4.89
C GLN A 260 -14.11 3.46 4.27
N HIS A 261 -13.76 2.31 3.68
CA HIS A 261 -14.69 1.46 2.95
C HIS A 261 -15.74 0.77 3.87
N PRO A 262 -17.01 0.60 3.47
CA PRO A 262 -18.01 -0.06 4.32
C PRO A 262 -17.68 -1.53 4.67
N ASN A 263 -16.96 -2.25 3.80
CA ASN A 263 -16.56 -3.63 4.03
C ASN A 263 -15.41 -3.70 5.05
N SER A 264 -15.67 -4.31 6.21
CA SER A 264 -14.69 -4.42 7.31
C SER A 264 -13.39 -5.10 6.91
N ARG A 265 -13.45 -6.16 6.09
CA ARG A 265 -12.26 -6.90 5.64
C ARG A 265 -11.38 -6.05 4.73
N MET A 266 -11.97 -5.14 3.96
CA MET A 266 -11.24 -4.20 3.12
C MET A 266 -10.52 -3.14 3.97
N ARG A 267 -11.22 -2.55 4.94
CA ARG A 267 -10.62 -1.58 5.88
C ARG A 267 -9.49 -2.18 6.71
N GLU A 268 -9.68 -3.39 7.24
CA GLU A 268 -8.67 -4.13 8.02
C GLU A 268 -7.35 -4.22 7.26
N TRP A 269 -7.41 -4.53 5.96
CA TRP A 269 -6.24 -4.62 5.09
C TRP A 269 -5.65 -3.27 4.70
N GLY A 270 -6.49 -2.24 4.50
CA GLY A 270 -6.03 -0.86 4.33
C GLY A 270 -5.20 -0.39 5.54
N ALA A 271 -5.71 -0.64 6.75
CA ALA A 271 -5.05 -0.23 7.98
C ALA A 271 -3.81 -1.09 8.31
N GLU A 272 -3.83 -2.40 8.07
CA GLU A 272 -2.63 -3.26 8.17
C GLU A 272 -1.52 -2.79 7.21
N ALA A 273 -1.86 -2.47 5.95
CA ALA A 273 -0.91 -1.95 4.98
C ALA A 273 -0.35 -0.59 5.42
N LEU A 274 -1.23 0.34 5.80
CA LEU A 274 -0.83 1.71 6.16
C LEU A 274 0.05 1.72 7.40
N THR A 275 -0.37 1.05 8.48
CA THR A 275 0.39 0.97 9.74
C THR A 275 1.72 0.21 9.59
N SER A 276 1.78 -0.81 8.74
CA SER A 276 3.04 -1.51 8.43
C SER A 276 4.04 -0.60 7.72
N LEU A 277 3.58 0.19 6.74
CA LEU A 277 4.44 1.12 5.99
C LEU A 277 4.93 2.28 6.85
N ILE A 278 4.09 2.82 7.74
CA ILE A 278 4.48 3.88 8.68
C ILE A 278 5.59 3.37 9.60
N LYS A 279 5.41 2.20 10.23
CA LYS A 279 6.44 1.60 11.09
C LYS A 279 7.73 1.32 10.32
N ALA A 280 7.64 0.69 9.14
CA ALA A 280 8.80 0.43 8.29
C ALA A 280 9.56 1.72 7.96
N GLY A 281 8.85 2.77 7.53
CA GLY A 281 9.43 4.08 7.22
C GLY A 281 10.10 4.75 8.43
N LEU A 282 9.51 4.64 9.63
CA LEU A 282 10.10 5.19 10.86
C LEU A 282 11.35 4.41 11.33
N THR A 283 11.47 3.14 10.96
CA THR A 283 12.63 2.28 11.27
C THR A 283 13.69 2.21 10.16
N PHE A 284 13.42 2.79 8.98
CA PHE A 284 14.31 2.69 7.84
C PHE A 284 15.55 3.58 8.02
N ASN A 285 16.70 3.09 7.55
CA ASN A 285 17.97 3.80 7.59
C ASN A 285 18.02 4.87 6.49
N HIS A 286 17.39 6.01 6.74
CA HIS A 286 17.40 7.17 5.83
C HIS A 286 18.77 7.87 5.80
N ASP A 287 19.09 8.45 4.65
CA ASP A 287 20.19 9.38 4.46
C ASP A 287 19.65 10.72 3.92
N PRO A 288 19.70 11.83 4.68
CA PRO A 288 20.18 11.93 6.07
C PRO A 288 19.24 11.23 7.07
N PRO A 289 19.71 10.91 8.30
CA PRO A 289 18.92 10.25 9.34
C PRO A 289 17.63 11.00 9.69
N LEU A 290 16.60 10.24 10.08
CA LEU A 290 15.25 10.78 10.30
C LEU A 290 15.19 11.94 11.32
N SER A 291 16.02 11.89 12.37
CA SER A 291 16.15 12.96 13.38
C SER A 291 16.64 14.30 12.81
N GLN A 292 17.31 14.29 11.65
CA GLN A 292 17.76 15.48 10.91
C GLN A 292 16.76 15.87 9.82
N ASN A 293 15.92 14.94 9.35
CA ASN A 293 14.91 15.17 8.30
C ASN A 293 13.50 15.29 8.88
N GLN A 294 13.26 16.42 9.57
CA GLN A 294 11.96 16.76 10.18
C GLN A 294 10.79 16.68 9.21
N ARG A 295 11.00 17.08 7.94
CA ARG A 295 9.98 17.03 6.89
C ARG A 295 9.54 15.61 6.59
N LEU A 296 10.49 14.68 6.45
CA LEU A 296 10.21 13.27 6.20
C LEU A 296 9.51 12.62 7.41
N GLN A 297 9.94 12.94 8.62
CA GLN A 297 9.30 12.41 9.83
C GLN A 297 7.82 12.82 9.93
N LEU A 298 7.51 14.10 9.66
CA LEU A 298 6.12 14.58 9.60
C LEU A 298 5.36 13.93 8.43
N LEU A 299 5.99 13.75 7.27
CA LEU A 299 5.38 13.07 6.11
C LEU A 299 4.97 11.63 6.46
N LEU A 300 5.83 10.88 7.15
CA LEU A 300 5.57 9.50 7.58
C LEU A 300 4.47 9.39 8.65
N LEU A 301 4.37 10.37 9.56
CA LEU A 301 3.39 10.35 10.66
C LEU A 301 2.02 10.95 10.29
N ASN A 302 1.93 11.82 9.27
CA ASN A 302 0.68 12.46 8.86
C ASN A 302 -0.49 11.48 8.59
N PRO A 303 -0.30 10.31 7.94
CA PRO A 303 -1.40 9.37 7.74
C PRO A 303 -2.00 8.83 9.06
N LEU A 304 -1.23 8.75 10.16
CA LEU A 304 -1.81 8.47 11.48
C LEU A 304 -2.76 9.58 11.89
N LYS A 305 -2.38 10.86 11.75
CA LYS A 305 -3.29 11.98 12.04
C LYS A 305 -4.56 11.91 11.18
N GLU A 306 -4.44 11.56 9.91
CA GLU A 306 -5.59 11.45 9.00
C GLU A 306 -6.54 10.30 9.38
N MET A 307 -6.01 9.17 9.88
CA MET A 307 -6.83 8.08 10.45
C MET A 307 -7.68 8.52 11.65
N SER A 308 -7.40 9.65 12.31
CA SER A 308 -8.26 10.19 13.38
C SER A 308 -9.58 10.76 12.87
N ASN A 309 -9.70 11.05 11.57
CA ASN A 309 -10.95 11.53 10.95
C ASN A 309 -11.87 10.37 10.49
N ILE A 310 -11.41 9.11 10.58
CA ILE A 310 -12.14 7.95 10.07
C ILE A 310 -13.13 7.43 11.14
N ASN A 311 -14.43 7.46 10.84
CA ASN A 311 -15.51 7.07 11.75
C ASN A 311 -15.70 5.53 11.90
N HIS A 312 -14.62 4.76 11.88
CA HIS A 312 -14.63 3.29 12.02
C HIS A 312 -13.82 2.86 13.26
N PRO A 313 -14.47 2.35 14.33
CA PRO A 313 -13.80 2.02 15.59
C PRO A 313 -12.67 1.00 15.45
N ASP A 314 -12.81 0.03 14.54
CA ASP A 314 -11.79 -0.94 14.15
C ASP A 314 -10.51 -0.27 13.62
N ILE A 315 -10.66 0.82 12.88
CA ILE A 315 -9.54 1.58 12.28
C ILE A 315 -8.93 2.55 13.28
N ARG A 316 -9.75 3.20 14.12
CA ARG A 316 -9.27 4.00 15.25
C ARG A 316 -8.45 3.13 16.23
N LEU A 317 -8.91 1.93 16.55
CA LEU A 317 -8.18 0.97 17.40
C LEU A 317 -6.84 0.56 16.78
N LYS A 318 -6.83 0.12 15.52
CA LYS A 318 -5.61 -0.29 14.81
C LYS A 318 -4.57 0.84 14.70
N GLN A 319 -5.01 2.08 14.58
CA GLN A 319 -4.14 3.26 14.60
C GLN A 319 -3.52 3.49 15.99
N LEU A 320 -4.28 3.35 17.07
CA LEU A 320 -3.74 3.47 18.44
C LEU A 320 -2.78 2.33 18.79
N GLU A 321 -3.06 1.10 18.38
CA GLU A 321 -2.12 -0.02 18.48
C GLU A 321 -0.80 0.27 17.75
N CYS A 322 -0.87 0.93 16.58
CA CYS A 322 0.32 1.38 15.86
C CYS A 322 1.06 2.47 16.61
N VAL A 323 0.37 3.47 17.18
CA VAL A 323 0.97 4.51 18.01
C VAL A 323 1.67 3.93 19.24
N LEU A 324 1.04 2.97 19.94
CA LEU A 324 1.65 2.29 21.08
C LEU A 324 2.94 1.56 20.68
N GLN A 325 2.93 0.85 19.56
CA GLN A 325 4.12 0.18 19.01
C GLN A 325 5.22 1.17 18.60
N ILE A 326 4.85 2.34 18.06
CA ILE A 326 5.80 3.41 17.71
C ILE A 326 6.44 4.00 18.97
N LEU A 327 5.65 4.29 20.01
CA LEU A 327 6.19 4.77 21.29
C LEU A 327 7.16 3.75 21.90
N GLN A 328 6.77 2.47 21.93
CA GLN A 328 7.59 1.38 22.48
C GLN A 328 8.88 1.09 21.72
N SER A 329 9.04 1.55 20.47
CA SER A 329 10.21 1.25 19.63
C SER A 329 11.04 2.49 19.25
N GLN A 330 10.38 3.59 18.90
CA GLN A 330 10.99 4.79 18.33
C GLN A 330 10.65 6.08 19.12
N GLY A 331 10.08 5.97 20.32
CA GLY A 331 9.56 7.11 21.12
C GLY A 331 10.55 8.26 21.30
N ASP A 332 11.77 7.98 21.75
CA ASP A 332 12.83 9.00 21.93
C ASP A 332 13.26 9.68 20.63
N SER A 333 13.05 9.02 19.48
CA SER A 333 13.41 9.54 18.16
C SER A 333 12.29 10.36 17.50
N LEU A 334 11.13 10.54 18.15
CA LEU A 334 9.96 11.20 17.54
C LEU A 334 10.13 12.69 17.24
N GLY A 335 10.96 13.42 18.00
CA GLY A 335 11.31 14.83 17.73
C GLY A 335 10.09 15.72 17.34
N PRO A 336 10.09 16.40 16.18
CA PRO A 336 8.94 17.21 15.71
C PRO A 336 7.65 16.42 15.45
N GLY A 337 7.69 15.08 15.44
CA GLY A 337 6.53 14.21 15.29
C GLY A 337 5.63 14.13 16.53
N TRP A 338 6.11 14.55 17.71
CA TRP A 338 5.37 14.47 18.97
C TRP A 338 3.94 15.08 18.93
N PRO A 339 3.69 16.28 18.38
CA PRO A 339 2.35 16.85 18.30
C PRO A 339 1.36 16.01 17.47
N LEU A 340 1.83 15.26 16.47
CA LEU A 340 0.98 14.36 15.69
C LEU A 340 0.57 13.13 16.52
N VAL A 341 1.53 12.54 17.24
CA VAL A 341 1.33 11.37 18.09
C VAL A 341 0.40 11.70 19.28
N LEU A 342 0.60 12.84 19.93
CA LEU A 342 -0.28 13.32 20.99
C LEU A 342 -1.68 13.71 20.46
N GLY A 343 -1.74 14.37 19.30
CA GLY A 343 -3.01 14.72 18.65
C GLY A 343 -3.86 13.51 18.28
N VAL A 344 -3.23 12.36 18.00
CA VAL A 344 -3.93 11.08 17.79
C VAL A 344 -4.60 10.57 19.07
N MET A 345 -3.94 10.69 20.22
CA MET A 345 -4.50 10.34 21.54
C MET A 345 -5.57 11.33 22.01
N GLY A 346 -5.40 12.62 21.68
CA GLY A 346 -6.38 13.67 21.98
C GLY A 346 -7.64 13.62 21.10
N ALA A 347 -7.59 12.95 19.94
CA ALA A 347 -8.73 12.77 19.03
C ALA A 347 -9.67 11.61 19.44
N ILE A 348 -9.71 11.27 20.73
CA ILE A 348 -10.59 10.26 21.31
C ILE A 348 -11.82 10.97 21.87
N ARG A 349 -12.99 10.35 21.69
CA ARG A 349 -14.28 10.91 22.12
C ARG A 349 -14.93 10.03 23.18
N ASN A 350 -15.69 10.66 24.07
CA ASN A 350 -16.42 10.01 25.17
C ASN A 350 -17.48 8.97 24.74
N ASP A 351 -17.77 8.84 23.43
CA ASP A 351 -18.74 7.89 22.86
C ASP A 351 -18.08 6.73 22.07
N GLN A 352 -16.74 6.68 22.03
CA GLN A 352 -16.00 5.55 21.46
C GLN A 352 -15.99 4.34 22.42
N GLY A 353 -15.69 3.15 21.90
CA GLY A 353 -15.70 1.91 22.69
C GLY A 353 -14.55 1.82 23.70
N GLU A 354 -14.82 1.13 24.81
CA GLU A 354 -13.90 0.93 25.95
C GLU A 354 -12.48 0.47 25.53
N SER A 355 -12.36 -0.53 24.66
CA SER A 355 -11.05 -1.04 24.20
C SER A 355 -10.16 0.04 23.59
N LEU A 356 -10.76 0.96 22.82
CA LEU A 356 -10.07 2.06 22.17
C LEU A 356 -9.67 3.15 23.19
N ILE A 357 -10.53 3.45 24.18
CA ILE A 357 -10.19 4.37 25.27
C ILE A 357 -9.04 3.81 26.10
N ARG A 358 -9.07 2.51 26.43
CA ARG A 358 -7.99 1.78 27.12
C ARG A 358 -6.66 1.87 26.36
N THR A 359 -6.62 1.57 25.06
CA THR A 359 -5.36 1.63 24.28
C THR A 359 -4.82 3.05 24.15
N ALA A 360 -5.68 4.05 23.98
CA ALA A 360 -5.25 5.45 23.94
C ALA A 360 -4.70 5.92 25.31
N PHE A 361 -5.34 5.50 26.42
CA PHE A 361 -4.84 5.80 27.75
C PHE A 361 -3.50 5.11 28.06
N GLN A 362 -3.29 3.88 27.61
CA GLN A 362 -1.99 3.21 27.69
C GLN A 362 -0.88 3.97 26.96
N CYS A 363 -1.18 4.59 25.81
CA CYS A 363 -0.25 5.47 25.12
C CYS A 363 0.08 6.71 25.96
N LEU A 364 -0.93 7.36 26.55
CA LEU A 364 -0.73 8.53 27.41
C LEU A 364 0.07 8.19 28.67
N GLN A 365 -0.22 7.06 29.32
CA GLN A 365 0.53 6.59 30.50
C GLN A 365 2.02 6.48 30.17
N LEU A 366 2.35 5.80 29.06
CA LEU A 366 3.74 5.63 28.59
C LEU A 366 4.42 6.97 28.28
N VAL A 367 3.69 7.94 27.70
CA VAL A 367 4.22 9.31 27.50
C VAL A 367 4.55 9.99 28.82
N VAL A 368 3.64 9.92 29.80
CA VAL A 368 3.79 10.60 31.09
C VAL A 368 4.87 9.96 31.97
N THR A 369 5.04 8.63 31.92
CA THR A 369 6.04 7.93 32.74
C THR A 369 7.45 7.97 32.14
N ASP A 370 7.57 7.77 30.82
CA ASP A 370 8.86 7.46 30.20
C ASP A 370 9.40 8.63 29.36
N PHE A 371 8.52 9.41 28.71
CA PHE A 371 8.91 10.36 27.66
C PHE A 371 8.83 11.85 28.02
N LEU A 372 8.25 12.25 29.18
CA LEU A 372 8.32 13.66 29.62
C LEU A 372 9.74 14.27 29.59
N PRO A 373 10.83 13.54 29.95
CA PRO A 373 12.17 14.10 29.92
C PRO A 373 12.79 14.23 28.51
N THR A 374 12.32 13.47 27.52
CA THR A 374 12.91 13.43 26.16
C THR A 374 12.06 14.13 25.11
N MET A 375 10.79 14.39 25.41
CA MET A 375 9.86 15.15 24.58
C MET A 375 10.16 16.66 24.58
N PRO A 376 10.00 17.38 23.45
CA PRO A 376 10.14 18.85 23.39
C PRO A 376 9.17 19.56 24.35
N CYS A 377 9.66 20.62 25.02
CA CYS A 377 8.88 21.37 26.01
C CYS A 377 7.60 22.00 25.42
N THR A 378 7.63 22.41 24.14
CA THR A 378 6.46 22.85 23.36
C THR A 378 5.29 21.85 23.34
N CYS A 379 5.53 20.56 23.58
CA CYS A 379 4.49 19.53 23.60
C CYS A 379 3.85 19.32 24.97
N LEU A 380 4.43 19.86 26.06
CA LEU A 380 3.95 19.63 27.43
C LEU A 380 2.51 20.12 27.64
N GLN A 381 2.12 21.25 27.03
CA GLN A 381 0.74 21.73 27.08
C GLN A 381 -0.24 20.72 26.46
N ILE A 382 0.14 20.10 25.34
CA ILE A 382 -0.69 19.10 24.66
C ILE A 382 -0.88 17.87 25.55
N VAL A 383 0.17 17.44 26.28
CA VAL A 383 0.05 16.33 27.23
C VAL A 383 -0.90 16.66 28.39
N VAL A 384 -0.87 17.90 28.90
CA VAL A 384 -1.83 18.37 29.92
C VAL A 384 -3.27 18.36 29.38
N ASP A 385 -3.50 18.89 28.17
CA ASP A 385 -4.83 18.90 27.56
C ASP A 385 -5.38 17.49 27.32
N VAL A 386 -4.54 16.56 26.84
CA VAL A 386 -4.92 15.14 26.66
C VAL A 386 -5.17 14.47 28.01
N ALA A 387 -4.31 14.65 29.02
CA ALA A 387 -4.56 14.08 30.35
C ALA A 387 -5.82 14.65 31.02
N GLY A 388 -6.10 15.94 30.82
CA GLY A 388 -7.35 16.58 31.23
C GLY A 388 -8.58 15.95 30.59
N SER A 389 -8.56 15.71 29.26
CA SER A 389 -9.69 15.06 28.58
C SER A 389 -9.92 13.62 29.07
N PHE A 390 -8.86 12.86 29.37
CA PHE A 390 -9.00 11.54 30.00
C PHE A 390 -9.56 11.60 31.43
N GLY A 391 -9.30 12.66 32.18
CA GLY A 391 -9.95 12.91 33.46
C GLY A 391 -11.48 13.12 33.32
N LEU A 392 -11.95 13.68 32.20
CA LEU A 392 -13.37 13.95 31.91
C LEU A 392 -14.10 12.80 31.17
N HIS A 393 -13.46 11.63 30.99
CA HIS A 393 -14.09 10.50 30.32
C HIS A 393 -15.11 9.78 31.23
N ASN A 394 -16.40 9.95 30.93
CA ASN A 394 -17.50 9.44 31.75
C ASN A 394 -17.66 7.92 31.76
N GLN A 395 -17.17 7.20 30.75
CA GLN A 395 -17.40 5.75 30.64
C GLN A 395 -16.45 4.90 31.51
N GLU A 396 -15.29 5.43 31.89
CA GLU A 396 -14.26 4.67 32.63
C GLU A 396 -13.72 5.45 33.84
N LEU A 397 -14.40 5.32 34.98
CA LEU A 397 -14.00 5.96 36.24
C LEU A 397 -12.56 5.62 36.67
N ASN A 398 -12.08 4.40 36.41
CA ASN A 398 -10.71 4.01 36.73
C ASN A 398 -9.66 4.77 35.90
N ILE A 399 -9.92 4.97 34.60
CA ILE A 399 -9.07 5.77 33.71
C ILE A 399 -9.09 7.23 34.15
N SER A 400 -10.29 7.76 34.39
CA SER A 400 -10.50 9.12 34.90
C SER A 400 -9.70 9.40 36.18
N LEU A 401 -9.81 8.54 37.19
CA LEU A 401 -9.07 8.68 38.46
C LEU A 401 -7.56 8.56 38.27
N THR A 402 -7.11 7.64 37.41
CA THR A 402 -5.69 7.47 37.10
C THR A 402 -5.14 8.68 36.33
N SER A 403 -5.95 9.32 35.48
CA SER A 403 -5.57 10.53 34.73
C SER A 403 -5.35 11.74 35.65
N ILE A 404 -6.09 11.85 36.77
CA ILE A 404 -5.80 12.83 37.83
C ILE A 404 -4.41 12.57 38.43
N GLY A 405 -4.04 11.30 38.63
CA GLY A 405 -2.69 10.90 39.02
C GLY A 405 -1.61 11.24 37.96
N LEU A 406 -1.94 11.16 36.67
CA LEU A 406 -1.03 11.60 35.60
C LEU A 406 -0.85 13.13 35.62
N LEU A 407 -1.91 13.91 35.83
CA LEU A 407 -1.81 15.37 36.00
C LEU A 407 -0.96 15.75 37.22
N TRP A 408 -1.05 15.01 38.32
CA TRP A 408 -0.13 15.16 39.45
C TRP A 408 1.33 14.91 39.05
N ASN A 409 1.63 13.80 38.36
CA ASN A 409 2.98 13.48 37.90
C ASN A 409 3.54 14.55 36.94
N ILE A 410 2.71 15.10 36.06
CA ILE A 410 3.08 16.20 35.16
C ILE A 410 3.40 17.48 35.98
N SER A 411 2.61 17.79 37.01
CA SER A 411 2.85 18.95 37.88
C SER A 411 4.15 18.80 38.71
N ASP A 412 4.45 17.60 39.21
CA ASP A 412 5.69 17.30 39.92
C ASP A 412 6.90 17.42 38.97
N TYR A 413 6.79 16.94 37.73
CA TYR A 413 7.80 17.14 36.70
C TYR A 413 8.02 18.64 36.38
N PHE A 414 6.95 19.43 36.22
CA PHE A 414 7.05 20.88 36.02
C PHE A 414 7.76 21.58 37.18
N PHE A 415 7.47 21.18 38.41
CA PHE A 415 8.12 21.73 39.61
C PHE A 415 9.60 21.35 39.69
N GLN A 416 9.94 20.06 39.52
CA GLN A 416 11.31 19.57 39.61
C GLN A 416 12.23 20.04 38.47
N ARG A 417 11.68 20.36 37.29
CA ARG A 417 12.44 20.75 36.09
C ARG A 417 12.18 22.20 35.63
N GLY A 418 11.52 23.01 36.46
CA GLY A 418 11.05 24.35 36.10
C GLY A 418 12.07 25.22 35.38
N GLU A 419 13.26 25.43 35.96
CA GLU A 419 14.34 26.24 35.35
C GLU A 419 14.76 25.76 33.95
N THR A 420 14.73 24.45 33.71
CA THR A 420 15.11 23.87 32.41
C THR A 420 13.99 24.06 31.38
N ILE A 421 12.75 23.80 31.78
CA ILE A 421 11.56 23.94 30.92
C ILE A 421 11.37 25.40 30.53
N GLU A 422 11.40 26.32 31.50
CA GLU A 422 11.27 27.76 31.29
C GLU A 422 12.34 28.27 30.31
N LYS A 423 13.59 27.87 30.49
CA LYS A 423 14.70 28.28 29.62
C LYS A 423 14.53 27.82 28.17
N GLU A 424 14.14 26.58 27.93
CA GLU A 424 13.93 26.09 26.55
C GLU A 424 12.68 26.70 25.91
N LEU A 425 11.57 26.84 26.65
CA LEU A 425 10.37 27.52 26.14
C LEU A 425 10.62 28.99 25.81
N ASN A 426 11.32 29.75 26.65
CA ASN A 426 11.65 31.15 26.41
C ASN A 426 12.57 31.31 25.17
N LYS A 427 13.43 30.33 24.90
CA LYS A 427 14.28 30.27 23.70
C LYS A 427 13.48 29.93 22.44
N GLU A 428 12.50 29.02 22.51
CA GLU A 428 11.56 28.76 21.42
C GLU A 428 10.67 29.98 21.15
N GLU A 429 10.16 30.65 22.19
CA GLU A 429 9.39 31.89 22.07
C GLU A 429 10.21 33.02 21.43
N ALA A 430 11.45 33.26 21.87
CA ALA A 430 12.30 34.28 21.26
C ALA A 430 12.53 34.03 19.76
N ALA A 431 12.62 32.76 19.33
CA ALA A 431 12.72 32.40 17.92
C ALA A 431 11.40 32.65 17.16
N GLN A 432 10.25 32.35 17.76
CA GLN A 432 8.93 32.63 17.18
C GLN A 432 8.66 34.14 17.08
N GLN A 433 8.98 34.90 18.12
CA GLN A 433 8.85 36.36 18.17
C GLN A 433 9.67 37.01 17.05
N LYS A 434 10.95 36.62 16.91
CA LYS A 434 11.80 37.10 15.81
C LYS A 434 11.23 36.76 14.43
N GLN A 435 10.72 35.53 14.25
CA GLN A 435 10.07 35.14 12.99
C GLN A 435 8.77 35.93 12.72
N ALA A 436 8.03 36.31 13.76
CA ALA A 436 6.82 37.11 13.64
C ALA A 436 7.16 38.57 13.24
N GLU A 437 8.18 39.16 13.87
CA GLU A 437 8.76 40.47 13.52
C GLU A 437 9.27 40.50 12.07
N GLU A 438 10.05 39.50 11.65
CA GLU A 438 10.54 39.35 10.26
C GLU A 438 9.39 39.26 9.23
N ARG A 439 8.20 38.81 9.66
CA ARG A 439 6.98 38.71 8.84
C ARG A 439 6.00 39.89 9.01
N GLY A 440 6.30 40.86 9.88
CA GLY A 440 5.43 42.00 10.16
C GLY A 440 4.10 41.64 10.84
N VAL A 441 4.04 40.52 11.55
CA VAL A 441 2.85 40.06 12.29
C VAL A 441 3.13 39.98 13.78
N ALA A 442 2.10 40.20 14.61
CA ALA A 442 2.20 40.01 16.06
C ALA A 442 2.27 38.51 16.41
N LEU A 443 3.02 38.17 17.47
CA LEU A 443 3.04 36.83 18.03
C LEU A 443 1.68 36.51 18.69
N ASN A 444 0.89 35.69 18.01
CA ASN A 444 -0.41 35.22 18.51
C ASN A 444 -0.28 33.80 19.05
N ARG A 445 -0.18 33.66 20.37
CA ARG A 445 -0.29 32.39 21.09
C ARG A 445 -1.30 32.48 22.25
N PRO A 446 -1.84 31.33 22.73
CA PRO A 446 -2.69 31.32 23.92
C PRO A 446 -2.04 32.05 25.10
N PHE A 447 -2.85 32.83 25.83
CA PHE A 447 -2.49 33.57 27.04
C PHE A 447 -1.34 34.60 26.92
N HIS A 448 -0.87 34.94 25.71
CA HIS A 448 0.08 36.05 25.53
C HIS A 448 -0.50 37.36 26.11
N PRO A 449 0.25 38.15 26.89
CA PRO A 449 1.72 38.13 27.08
C PRO A 449 2.22 37.36 28.30
N ALA A 450 1.43 36.48 28.94
CA ALA A 450 1.90 35.70 30.08
C ALA A 450 3.04 34.75 29.67
N PRO A 451 4.11 34.57 30.48
CA PRO A 451 5.26 33.71 30.15
C PRO A 451 4.86 32.28 29.71
N PRO A 452 5.61 31.64 28.79
CA PRO A 452 5.31 30.29 28.31
C PRO A 452 5.22 29.23 29.43
N PHE A 453 6.10 29.32 30.43
CA PHE A 453 6.09 28.42 31.58
C PHE A 453 4.84 28.61 32.47
N ASP A 454 4.44 29.87 32.72
CA ASP A 454 3.19 30.19 33.42
C ASP A 454 1.97 29.65 32.64
N CYS A 455 2.01 29.66 31.31
CA CYS A 455 0.95 29.10 30.47
C CYS A 455 0.78 27.59 30.65
N LEU A 456 1.85 26.83 30.93
CA LEU A 456 1.76 25.41 31.28
C LEU A 456 1.02 25.20 32.61
N TRP A 457 1.36 25.98 33.63
CA TRP A 457 0.69 25.93 34.93
C TRP A 457 -0.76 26.39 34.85
N LEU A 458 -1.07 27.46 34.11
CA LEU A 458 -2.43 27.93 33.88
C LEU A 458 -3.28 26.87 33.15
N CYS A 459 -2.71 26.19 32.14
CA CYS A 459 -3.38 25.06 31.48
C CYS A 459 -3.66 23.91 32.47
N LEU A 460 -2.66 23.52 33.27
CA LEU A 460 -2.78 22.44 34.25
C LEU A 460 -3.81 22.76 35.35
N TYR A 461 -3.80 23.98 35.90
CA TYR A 461 -4.79 24.41 36.88
C TYR A 461 -6.18 24.59 36.28
N ALA A 462 -6.31 25.00 35.01
CA ALA A 462 -7.59 25.00 34.32
C ALA A 462 -8.16 23.58 34.19
N LYS A 463 -7.35 22.60 33.80
CA LYS A 463 -7.77 21.18 33.71
C LYS A 463 -8.10 20.57 35.07
N LEU A 464 -7.33 20.85 36.12
CA LEU A 464 -7.72 20.45 37.47
C LEU A 464 -9.02 21.14 37.93
N GLY A 465 -9.21 22.42 37.60
CA GLY A 465 -10.45 23.15 37.89
C GLY A 465 -11.68 22.57 37.20
N GLU A 466 -11.57 22.21 35.91
CA GLU A 466 -12.60 21.48 35.15
C GLU A 466 -12.95 20.15 35.85
N LEU A 467 -11.96 19.42 36.36
CA LEU A 467 -12.14 18.14 37.06
C LEU A 467 -12.70 18.27 38.49
N CYS A 468 -12.50 19.41 39.16
CA CYS A 468 -13.09 19.68 40.48
C CYS A 468 -14.59 19.98 40.44
N VAL A 469 -15.14 20.35 39.28
CA VAL A 469 -16.58 20.61 39.08
C VAL A 469 -17.28 19.51 38.29
N ASP A 470 -16.68 18.32 38.25
CA ASP A 470 -17.19 17.19 37.51
C ASP A 470 -18.59 16.75 38.04
N PRO A 471 -19.61 16.63 37.17
CA PRO A 471 -20.98 16.32 37.59
C PRO A 471 -21.24 14.83 37.85
N ARG A 472 -20.23 13.95 37.76
CA ARG A 472 -20.37 12.52 38.08
C ARG A 472 -20.55 12.31 39.60
N PRO A 473 -21.36 11.31 40.00
CA PRO A 473 -21.68 11.03 41.41
C PRO A 473 -20.55 10.32 42.18
#